data_AF-A0A1F3SWD0-F1
#
_entry.id   AF-A0A1F3SWD0-F1
#
_cell.length_a   1.000
_cell.length_b   1.000
_cell.length_c   1.000
_cell.angle_alpha   90.00
_cell.angle_beta   90.00
_cell.angle_gamma   90.00
#
_symmetry.space_group_name_H-M   'P 1'
#
loop_
_entity.id
_entity.type
_entity.pdbx_description
1 polymer ?
#
loop_
_entity_poly.entity_id
_entity_poly.type
_entity_poly.pdbx_seq_one_letter_code
_entity_poly.pdbx_strand_id
1 'polypeptide(L)'
;MFAAFNGIFPAQNLKLSLTVNPMTTNVWTLPGDFSSADFAADSSLVATQNTIDIIACRFNKMLDFIFTRIPDIEIVALQIGNELDHTAQSTSSHFWANYWRFYANVATHARAIQGGLEQLNNTISDIIALTYYPMNGDFTVKDPTISSADIASLVSVYTDVSKPIHLQEVGYHTGSAYSSSSQSKQGHFIQDFFQTWDHYDTRIAFVSFLRLNDLSHSGAQILGNSYYAPGTAPPTLWNTWKLWA
;
A
#
# COMPACT_ATOMS: atom_id res chain seq x y z
N MET A 1 -18.38 -0.73 14.08
CA MET A 1 -17.75 -0.46 12.78
C MET A 1 -18.27 -1.42 11.71
N PHE A 2 -17.77 -2.66 11.57
CA PHE A 2 -18.18 -3.59 10.50
C PHE A 2 -19.69 -3.72 10.24
N ALA A 3 -20.52 -3.88 11.27
CA ALA A 3 -21.98 -3.97 11.11
C ALA A 3 -22.61 -2.71 10.46
N ALA A 4 -22.02 -1.53 10.65
CA ALA A 4 -22.47 -0.31 9.97
C ALA A 4 -22.05 -0.31 8.49
N PHE A 5 -20.83 -0.76 8.17
CA PHE A 5 -20.38 -0.90 6.78
C PHE A 5 -21.26 -1.91 6.03
N ASN A 6 -21.53 -3.08 6.62
CA ASN A 6 -22.32 -4.14 5.99
C ASN A 6 -23.79 -3.72 5.74
N GLY A 7 -24.35 -2.84 6.57
CA GLY A 7 -25.69 -2.28 6.33
C GLY A 7 -25.71 -1.11 5.35
N ILE A 8 -24.69 -0.24 5.36
CA ILE A 8 -24.66 1.00 4.57
C ILE A 8 -24.14 0.77 3.15
N PHE A 9 -23.04 0.05 2.99
CA PHE A 9 -22.31 -0.01 1.72
C PHE A 9 -23.16 -0.66 0.62
N PRO A 10 -23.76 -1.85 0.82
CA PRO A 10 -24.60 -2.48 -0.21
C PRO A 10 -25.86 -1.64 -0.49
N ALA A 11 -26.47 -1.06 0.55
CA ALA A 11 -27.65 -0.21 0.43
C ALA A 11 -27.39 1.12 -0.31
N GLN A 12 -26.14 1.51 -0.51
CA GLN A 12 -25.71 2.70 -1.25
C GLN A 12 -24.93 2.34 -2.54
N ASN A 13 -24.87 1.06 -2.91
CA ASN A 13 -24.05 0.54 -4.03
C ASN A 13 -22.56 0.96 -3.93
N LEU A 14 -22.03 1.05 -2.70
CA LEU A 14 -20.64 1.34 -2.42
C LEU A 14 -19.84 0.04 -2.32
N LYS A 15 -18.71 0.01 -3.02
CA LYS A 15 -17.75 -1.11 -3.03
C LYS A 15 -16.57 -0.81 -2.12
N LEU A 16 -15.88 -1.85 -1.64
CA LEU A 16 -14.76 -1.71 -0.72
C LEU A 16 -13.44 -2.17 -1.36
N SER A 17 -12.47 -1.25 -1.45
CA SER A 17 -11.05 -1.61 -1.51
C SER A 17 -10.55 -1.77 -0.07
N LEU A 18 -10.08 -2.96 0.30
CA LEU A 18 -9.67 -3.29 1.65
C LEU A 18 -8.15 -3.47 1.72
N THR A 19 -7.50 -2.71 2.61
CA THR A 19 -6.08 -2.87 2.91
C THR A 19 -5.93 -3.51 4.29
N VAL A 20 -5.22 -4.64 4.38
CA VAL A 20 -4.93 -5.34 5.64
C VAL A 20 -3.42 -5.53 5.75
N ASN A 21 -2.82 -4.86 6.72
CA ASN A 21 -1.37 -4.69 6.78
C ASN A 21 -0.74 -5.51 7.91
N PRO A 22 0.24 -6.39 7.64
CA PRO A 22 1.22 -6.79 8.66
C PRO A 22 2.25 -5.66 8.90
N MET A 23 2.39 -4.76 7.92
CA MET A 23 3.28 -3.60 7.90
C MET A 23 2.64 -2.44 7.15
N THR A 24 2.85 -1.22 7.66
CA THR A 24 2.63 0.04 6.94
C THR A 24 3.92 0.86 7.03
N THR A 25 4.51 1.22 5.89
CA THR A 25 5.75 2.01 5.82
C THR A 25 6.90 1.32 6.57
N ASN A 26 7.34 1.85 7.72
CA ASN A 26 8.37 1.27 8.57
C ASN A 26 7.81 0.63 9.87
N VAL A 27 6.48 0.63 10.05
CA VAL A 27 5.81 0.15 11.27
C VAL A 27 5.21 -1.23 11.04
N TRP A 28 5.69 -2.20 11.81
CA TRP A 28 5.09 -3.54 11.89
C TRP A 28 3.91 -3.52 12.86
N THR A 29 2.83 -4.20 12.48
CA THR A 29 1.59 -4.33 13.27
C THR A 29 1.28 -5.80 13.61
N LEU A 30 2.33 -6.61 13.68
CA LEU A 30 2.26 -8.03 14.04
C LEU A 30 1.77 -8.20 15.50
N PRO A 31 1.11 -9.32 15.81
CA PRO A 31 0.95 -9.80 17.18
C PRO A 31 2.28 -9.79 17.96
N GLY A 32 2.24 -9.45 19.25
CA GLY A 32 3.43 -9.21 20.06
C GLY A 32 4.31 -10.42 20.37
N ASP A 33 3.93 -11.62 19.91
CA ASP A 33 4.75 -12.83 19.91
C ASP A 33 5.52 -13.05 18.59
N PHE A 34 5.46 -12.10 17.66
CA PHE A 34 6.29 -12.04 16.46
C PHE A 34 7.07 -10.72 16.37
N SER A 35 8.03 -10.69 15.45
CA SER A 35 8.91 -9.54 15.22
C SER A 35 9.16 -9.31 13.73
N SER A 36 9.71 -8.14 13.41
CA SER A 36 10.23 -7.83 12.07
C SER A 36 11.38 -8.75 11.63
N ALA A 37 12.09 -9.36 12.59
CA ALA A 37 13.21 -10.25 12.32
C ALA A 37 12.76 -11.62 11.78
N ASP A 38 11.52 -12.04 12.07
CA ASP A 38 10.96 -13.31 11.57
C ASP A 38 10.89 -13.33 10.04
N PHE A 39 10.64 -12.19 9.40
CA PHE A 39 10.71 -12.07 7.93
C PHE A 39 12.15 -12.11 7.41
N ALA A 40 13.15 -11.70 8.18
CA ALA A 40 14.56 -11.77 7.77
C ALA A 40 15.26 -13.10 8.11
N ALA A 41 14.57 -14.03 8.80
CA ALA A 41 15.10 -15.33 9.19
C ALA A 41 15.36 -16.26 7.99
N ASP A 42 16.12 -17.35 8.20
CA ASP A 42 16.47 -18.30 7.14
C ASP A 42 15.21 -18.86 6.44
N SER A 43 15.03 -18.45 5.19
CA SER A 43 13.88 -18.80 4.37
C SER A 43 13.86 -20.27 3.92
N SER A 44 14.95 -21.02 4.11
CA SER A 44 15.02 -22.46 3.78
C SER A 44 14.33 -23.38 4.80
N LEU A 45 13.95 -22.84 5.97
CA LEU A 45 13.28 -23.59 7.03
C LEU A 45 11.92 -24.17 6.59
N VAL A 46 11.65 -25.41 6.98
CA VAL A 46 10.39 -26.13 6.65
C VAL A 46 9.18 -25.53 7.36
N ALA A 47 7.97 -25.86 6.91
CA ALA A 47 6.72 -25.26 7.39
C ALA A 47 6.46 -25.35 8.90
N THR A 48 6.95 -26.41 9.56
CA THR A 48 6.84 -26.56 11.02
C THR A 48 7.93 -25.83 11.81
N GLN A 49 8.89 -25.20 11.13
CA GLN A 49 10.03 -24.49 11.73
C GLN A 49 10.03 -23.00 11.38
N ASN A 50 9.48 -22.60 10.23
CA ASN A 50 9.47 -21.22 9.78
C ASN A 50 8.27 -20.47 10.38
N THR A 51 8.54 -19.48 11.25
CA THR A 51 7.53 -18.62 11.91
C THR A 51 6.54 -18.01 10.92
N ILE A 52 6.95 -17.77 9.67
CA ILE A 52 6.15 -17.17 8.61
C ILE A 52 4.85 -17.93 8.32
N ASP A 53 4.86 -19.26 8.37
CA ASP A 53 3.64 -20.03 8.12
C ASP A 53 2.65 -19.91 9.30
N ILE A 54 3.15 -19.66 10.51
CA ILE A 54 2.34 -19.37 11.70
C ILE A 54 1.74 -17.96 11.59
N ILE A 55 2.52 -16.98 11.13
CA ILE A 55 2.05 -15.61 10.84
C ILE A 55 0.95 -15.65 9.77
N ALA A 56 1.17 -16.36 8.66
CA ALA A 56 0.18 -16.54 7.59
C ALA A 56 -1.11 -17.20 8.11
N CYS A 57 -1.00 -18.29 8.87
CA CYS A 57 -2.14 -18.98 9.47
C CYS A 57 -2.99 -18.05 10.36
N ARG A 58 -2.35 -17.21 11.19
CA ARG A 58 -3.07 -16.23 12.03
C ARG A 58 -3.66 -15.08 11.22
N PHE A 59 -2.97 -14.63 10.17
CA PHE A 59 -3.49 -13.62 9.25
C PHE A 59 -4.74 -14.13 8.51
N ASN A 60 -4.73 -15.40 8.08
CA ASN A 60 -5.90 -16.05 7.49
C ASN A 60 -7.08 -16.11 8.47
N LYS A 61 -6.84 -16.36 9.76
CA LYS A 61 -7.90 -16.30 10.80
C LYS A 61 -8.43 -14.89 11.04
N MET A 62 -7.61 -13.86 10.85
CA MET A 62 -8.08 -12.47 10.84
C MET A 62 -8.91 -12.16 9.59
N LEU A 63 -8.54 -12.65 8.40
CA LEU A 63 -9.36 -12.52 7.19
C LEU A 63 -10.70 -13.25 7.32
N ASP A 64 -10.71 -14.49 7.82
CA ASP A 64 -11.92 -15.24 8.16
C ASP A 64 -12.85 -14.38 9.03
N PHE A 65 -12.30 -13.82 10.12
CA PHE A 65 -13.05 -12.93 10.99
C PHE A 65 -13.59 -11.73 10.22
N ILE A 66 -12.74 -10.96 9.52
CA ILE A 66 -13.16 -9.75 8.78
C ILE A 66 -14.33 -10.07 7.84
N PHE A 67 -14.19 -11.06 6.96
CA PHE A 67 -15.23 -11.36 5.98
C PHE A 67 -16.53 -11.90 6.60
N THR A 68 -16.49 -12.62 7.74
CA THR A 68 -17.72 -12.95 8.50
C THR A 68 -18.43 -11.73 9.11
N ARG A 69 -17.77 -10.56 9.17
CA ARG A 69 -18.37 -9.30 9.65
C ARG A 69 -18.83 -8.36 8.53
N ILE A 70 -18.46 -8.64 7.28
CA ILE A 70 -18.86 -7.88 6.08
C ILE A 70 -19.35 -8.77 4.91
N PRO A 71 -20.19 -9.80 5.15
CA PRO A 71 -20.55 -10.80 4.14
C PRO A 71 -21.29 -10.24 2.91
N ASP A 72 -21.94 -9.07 3.04
CA ASP A 72 -22.80 -8.50 1.99
C ASP A 72 -22.08 -7.39 1.19
N ILE A 73 -20.84 -7.02 1.55
CA ILE A 73 -20.09 -5.94 0.88
C ILE A 73 -19.34 -6.48 -0.35
N GLU A 74 -19.53 -5.85 -1.50
CA GLU A 74 -18.71 -6.12 -2.68
C GLU A 74 -17.27 -5.61 -2.46
N ILE A 75 -16.32 -6.56 -2.43
CA ILE A 75 -14.89 -6.28 -2.32
C ILE A 75 -14.31 -6.18 -3.72
N VAL A 76 -13.72 -5.02 -4.07
CA VAL A 76 -13.08 -4.80 -5.38
C VAL A 76 -11.57 -5.02 -5.36
N ALA A 77 -10.94 -4.96 -4.19
CA ALA A 77 -9.53 -5.27 -4.00
C ALA A 77 -9.25 -5.67 -2.55
N LEU A 78 -8.29 -6.58 -2.36
CA LEU A 78 -7.65 -6.86 -1.08
C LEU A 78 -6.14 -6.63 -1.23
N GLN A 79 -5.63 -5.58 -0.57
CA GLN A 79 -4.20 -5.32 -0.47
C GLN A 79 -3.65 -5.90 0.83
N ILE A 80 -2.51 -6.60 0.74
CA ILE A 80 -1.83 -7.22 1.87
C ILE A 80 -0.47 -6.53 2.04
N GLY A 81 -0.38 -5.62 3.03
CA GLY A 81 0.81 -4.80 3.29
C GLY A 81 0.84 -3.48 2.49
N ASN A 82 1.57 -2.48 3.02
CA ASN A 82 1.75 -1.17 2.39
C ASN A 82 3.19 -0.68 2.56
N GLU A 83 3.80 -0.19 1.47
CA GLU A 83 5.16 0.38 1.44
C GLU A 83 6.27 -0.55 2.00
N LEU A 84 6.18 -1.82 1.62
CA LEU A 84 7.02 -2.93 2.11
C LEU A 84 8.53 -2.75 1.83
N ASP A 85 8.87 -1.99 0.79
CA ASP A 85 10.23 -1.70 0.38
C ASP A 85 10.93 -0.67 1.29
N HIS A 86 10.17 0.11 2.08
CA HIS A 86 10.70 1.13 2.99
C HIS A 86 11.19 0.58 4.35
N THR A 87 11.11 -0.73 4.57
CA THR A 87 11.58 -1.38 5.79
C THR A 87 13.06 -1.76 5.72
N ALA A 88 13.79 -1.77 6.83
CA ALA A 88 15.22 -2.12 6.84
C ALA A 88 15.49 -3.55 6.31
N GLN A 89 14.54 -4.47 6.54
CA GLN A 89 14.61 -5.86 6.10
C GLN A 89 14.48 -6.01 4.57
N SER A 90 13.96 -5.04 3.81
CA SER A 90 13.82 -5.12 2.34
C SER A 90 15.15 -5.26 1.59
N THR A 91 16.27 -5.02 2.29
CA THR A 91 17.63 -5.26 1.80
C THR A 91 18.06 -6.73 1.80
N SER A 92 17.31 -7.61 2.48
CA SER A 92 17.60 -9.05 2.58
C SER A 92 16.86 -9.86 1.52
N SER A 93 17.54 -10.79 0.87
CA SER A 93 16.89 -11.77 -0.02
C SER A 93 15.97 -12.73 0.75
N HIS A 94 16.30 -13.05 2.01
CA HIS A 94 15.43 -13.85 2.88
C HIS A 94 14.12 -13.14 3.19
N PHE A 95 14.13 -11.80 3.34
CA PHE A 95 12.92 -11.01 3.52
C PHE A 95 11.95 -11.19 2.37
N TRP A 96 12.39 -11.04 1.13
CA TRP A 96 11.51 -11.19 -0.03
C TRP A 96 11.04 -12.63 -0.21
N ALA A 97 11.89 -13.63 0.05
CA ALA A 97 11.49 -15.04 0.02
C ALA A 97 10.40 -15.37 1.07
N ASN A 98 10.57 -14.90 2.31
CA ASN A 98 9.61 -15.08 3.40
C ASN A 98 8.33 -14.25 3.18
N TYR A 99 8.44 -13.01 2.73
CA TYR A 99 7.27 -12.18 2.41
C TYR A 99 6.45 -12.79 1.27
N TRP A 100 7.11 -13.33 0.24
CA TRP A 100 6.41 -14.01 -0.85
C TRP A 100 5.71 -15.30 -0.40
N ARG A 101 6.35 -16.08 0.47
CA ARG A 101 5.75 -17.26 1.11
C ARG A 101 4.50 -16.90 1.93
N PHE A 102 4.58 -15.85 2.74
CA PHE A 102 3.44 -15.28 3.47
C PHE A 102 2.33 -14.83 2.51
N TYR A 103 2.67 -13.99 1.54
CA TYR A 103 1.73 -13.38 0.61
C TYR A 103 1.01 -14.42 -0.25
N ALA A 104 1.73 -15.41 -0.79
CA ALA A 104 1.13 -16.49 -1.58
C ALA A 104 0.17 -17.36 -0.76
N ASN A 105 0.50 -17.64 0.51
CA ASN A 105 -0.40 -18.37 1.41
C ASN A 105 -1.70 -17.57 1.69
N VAL A 106 -1.56 -16.30 2.04
CA VAL A 106 -2.69 -15.41 2.37
C VAL A 106 -3.56 -15.12 1.14
N ALA A 107 -2.96 -14.87 -0.03
CA ALA A 107 -3.68 -14.66 -1.28
C ALA A 107 -4.49 -15.91 -1.68
N THR A 108 -3.89 -17.10 -1.57
CA THR A 108 -4.58 -18.38 -1.81
C THR A 108 -5.78 -18.54 -0.88
N HIS A 109 -5.62 -18.25 0.41
CA HIS A 109 -6.70 -18.31 1.39
C HIS A 109 -7.81 -17.29 1.12
N ALA A 110 -7.45 -16.05 0.79
CA ALA A 110 -8.40 -14.98 0.48
C ALA A 110 -9.29 -15.32 -0.73
N ARG A 111 -8.72 -15.93 -1.78
CA ARG A 111 -9.51 -16.44 -2.92
C ARG A 111 -10.50 -17.51 -2.50
N ALA A 112 -10.06 -18.47 -1.69
CA ALA A 112 -10.89 -19.62 -1.29
C ALA A 112 -12.09 -19.25 -0.39
N ILE A 113 -12.07 -18.09 0.28
CA ILE A 113 -13.16 -17.62 1.16
C ILE A 113 -14.03 -16.52 0.54
N GLN A 114 -13.64 -15.94 -0.60
CA GLN A 114 -14.39 -14.88 -1.29
C GLN A 114 -14.74 -15.33 -2.72
N GLY A 115 -15.98 -15.77 -2.89
CA GLY A 115 -16.54 -16.10 -4.19
C GLY A 115 -16.65 -14.85 -5.07
N GLY A 116 -15.66 -14.67 -5.94
CA GLY A 116 -15.49 -13.47 -6.78
C GLY A 116 -14.01 -13.22 -7.08
N LEU A 117 -13.15 -13.29 -6.07
CA LEU A 117 -11.68 -13.25 -6.22
C LEU A 117 -11.11 -14.45 -7.01
N GLU A 118 -11.89 -15.51 -7.22
CA GLU A 118 -11.54 -16.65 -8.08
C GLU A 118 -11.49 -16.31 -9.58
N GLN A 119 -12.23 -15.28 -10.03
CA GLN A 119 -12.16 -14.80 -11.42
C GLN A 119 -10.93 -13.92 -11.67
N LEU A 120 -10.26 -13.49 -10.59
CA LEU A 120 -8.97 -12.80 -10.64
C LEU A 120 -7.86 -13.86 -10.50
N ASN A 121 -7.00 -13.98 -11.50
CA ASN A 121 -5.82 -14.85 -11.46
C ASN A 121 -4.78 -14.33 -12.46
N ASN A 122 -3.48 -14.19 -12.08
CA ASN A 122 -2.32 -14.23 -13.00
C ASN A 122 -0.90 -14.18 -12.33
N THR A 123 -0.56 -14.82 -11.21
CA THR A 123 -1.21 -15.96 -10.53
C THR A 123 -1.18 -15.87 -8.99
N ILE A 124 -0.41 -14.94 -8.42
CA ILE A 124 -0.30 -14.71 -6.98
C ILE A 124 -0.78 -13.29 -6.59
N SER A 125 -0.67 -12.30 -7.48
CA SER A 125 -1.37 -11.01 -7.40
C SER A 125 -2.09 -10.73 -8.72
N ASP A 126 -3.23 -10.03 -8.62
CA ASP A 126 -4.07 -9.63 -9.76
C ASP A 126 -3.96 -8.14 -10.09
N ILE A 127 -3.48 -7.34 -9.14
CA ILE A 127 -3.33 -5.89 -9.27
C ILE A 127 -1.91 -5.45 -8.92
N ILE A 128 -1.53 -4.27 -9.38
CA ILE A 128 -0.28 -3.59 -9.00
C ILE A 128 -0.67 -2.41 -8.10
N ALA A 129 -0.58 -2.60 -6.79
CA ALA A 129 -0.93 -1.58 -5.80
C ALA A 129 0.31 -0.77 -5.39
N LEU A 130 0.23 0.56 -5.46
CA LEU A 130 1.35 1.49 -5.25
C LEU A 130 0.91 2.76 -4.51
N THR A 131 1.83 3.40 -3.79
CA THR A 131 1.68 4.78 -3.33
C THR A 131 2.40 5.72 -4.30
N TYR A 132 1.87 6.92 -4.52
CA TYR A 132 2.42 7.91 -5.42
C TYR A 132 2.44 9.32 -4.80
N TYR A 133 3.66 9.72 -4.43
CA TYR A 133 4.00 11.06 -3.98
C TYR A 133 5.20 11.53 -4.82
N PRO A 134 5.08 12.53 -5.70
CA PRO A 134 6.18 13.01 -6.51
C PRO A 134 7.18 13.80 -5.66
N MET A 135 8.06 13.07 -4.98
CA MET A 135 9.08 13.60 -4.08
C MET A 135 10.49 13.32 -4.61
N ASN A 136 11.41 14.19 -4.21
CA ASN A 136 12.86 13.96 -4.27
C ASN A 136 13.30 13.17 -3.01
N GLY A 137 14.53 12.64 -3.02
CA GLY A 137 15.09 11.88 -1.90
C GLY A 137 15.33 12.68 -0.61
N ASP A 138 15.14 14.01 -0.65
CA ASP A 138 15.21 14.92 0.50
C ASP A 138 13.82 15.33 1.03
N PHE A 139 12.75 14.64 0.60
CA PHE A 139 11.34 14.92 0.90
C PHE A 139 10.81 16.26 0.35
N THR A 140 11.57 16.96 -0.51
CA THR A 140 11.01 18.07 -1.29
C THR A 140 10.14 17.56 -2.43
N VAL A 141 9.09 18.30 -2.79
CA VAL A 141 8.25 17.94 -3.94
C VAL A 141 8.98 18.17 -5.27
N LYS A 142 8.79 17.26 -6.22
CA LYS A 142 9.14 17.46 -7.63
C LYS A 142 8.27 18.57 -8.25
N ASP A 143 8.56 18.92 -9.50
CA ASP A 143 7.68 19.78 -10.29
C ASP A 143 6.24 19.20 -10.35
N PRO A 144 5.18 20.01 -10.17
CA PRO A 144 3.81 19.51 -10.19
C PRO A 144 3.37 18.93 -11.54
N THR A 145 4.04 19.19 -12.67
CA THR A 145 3.68 18.59 -13.98
C THR A 145 4.42 17.28 -14.30
N ILE A 146 4.97 16.61 -13.28
CA ILE A 146 5.78 15.40 -13.45
C ILE A 146 4.94 14.11 -13.56
N SER A 147 3.64 14.15 -13.23
CA SER A 147 2.81 12.95 -13.11
C SER A 147 2.79 12.18 -14.42
N SER A 148 2.64 12.88 -15.55
CA SER A 148 2.67 12.29 -16.89
C SER A 148 3.94 11.44 -17.13
N ALA A 149 5.11 11.95 -16.74
CA ALA A 149 6.40 11.27 -16.96
C ALA A 149 6.66 10.14 -15.96
N ASP A 150 6.34 10.33 -14.68
CA ASP A 150 6.45 9.30 -13.64
C ASP A 150 5.51 8.12 -13.95
N ILE A 151 4.25 8.39 -14.34
CA ILE A 151 3.25 7.37 -14.67
C ILE A 151 3.55 6.71 -16.03
N ALA A 152 4.04 7.42 -17.04
CA ALA A 152 4.51 6.80 -18.28
C ALA A 152 5.63 5.78 -18.01
N SER A 153 6.57 6.14 -17.12
CA SER A 153 7.64 5.25 -16.67
C SER A 153 7.08 4.02 -15.95
N LEU A 154 6.15 4.21 -15.02
CA LEU A 154 5.46 3.12 -14.31
C LEU A 154 4.74 2.15 -15.25
N VAL A 155 3.96 2.68 -16.20
CA VAL A 155 3.22 1.92 -17.21
C VAL A 155 4.16 1.13 -18.14
N SER A 156 5.38 1.61 -18.36
CA SER A 156 6.43 0.92 -19.14
C SER A 156 7.12 -0.23 -18.38
N VAL A 157 7.21 -0.15 -17.04
CA VAL A 157 7.74 -1.23 -16.18
C VAL A 157 6.73 -2.38 -16.13
N TYR A 158 5.46 -2.07 -15.88
CA TYR A 158 4.39 -3.06 -15.78
C TYR A 158 3.69 -3.25 -17.12
N THR A 159 4.26 -4.10 -17.97
CA THR A 159 3.74 -4.36 -19.34
C THR A 159 2.57 -5.35 -19.40
N ASP A 160 2.32 -6.11 -18.33
CA ASP A 160 1.16 -7.01 -18.23
C ASP A 160 -0.14 -6.21 -18.05
N VAL A 161 -0.83 -5.95 -19.17
CA VAL A 161 -2.10 -5.21 -19.19
C VAL A 161 -3.27 -5.97 -18.56
N SER A 162 -3.13 -7.26 -18.22
CA SER A 162 -4.17 -7.99 -17.48
C SER A 162 -4.22 -7.62 -16.00
N LYS A 163 -3.17 -6.96 -15.49
CA LYS A 163 -3.07 -6.49 -14.10
C LYS A 163 -3.23 -4.97 -14.06
N PRO A 164 -4.38 -4.44 -13.60
CA PRO A 164 -4.56 -3.00 -13.48
C PRO A 164 -3.68 -2.43 -12.37
N ILE A 165 -3.27 -1.18 -12.56
CA ILE A 165 -2.55 -0.38 -11.58
C ILE A 165 -3.58 0.27 -10.65
N HIS A 166 -3.35 0.16 -9.35
CA HIS A 166 -4.12 0.80 -8.28
C HIS A 166 -3.19 1.75 -7.53
N LEU A 167 -3.46 3.06 -7.60
CA LEU A 167 -2.74 4.05 -6.82
C LEU A 167 -3.47 4.24 -5.48
N GLN A 168 -3.08 3.45 -4.48
CA GLN A 168 -3.78 3.34 -3.20
C GLN A 168 -3.66 4.62 -2.36
N GLU A 169 -2.53 5.33 -2.49
CA GLU A 169 -2.33 6.63 -1.88
C GLU A 169 -1.70 7.57 -2.91
N VAL A 170 -2.44 8.59 -3.33
CA VAL A 170 -1.91 9.72 -4.10
C VAL A 170 -1.88 10.95 -3.21
N GLY A 171 -0.79 11.72 -3.27
CA GLY A 171 -0.72 12.98 -2.55
C GLY A 171 0.40 13.91 -2.98
N TYR A 172 0.15 15.20 -2.78
CA TYR A 172 1.13 16.28 -2.97
C TYR A 172 0.95 17.25 -1.82
N HIS A 173 1.86 17.22 -0.85
CA HIS A 173 1.75 18.01 0.38
C HIS A 173 2.18 19.46 0.14
N THR A 174 1.68 20.41 0.94
CA THR A 174 1.76 21.87 0.68
C THR A 174 2.76 22.62 1.55
N GLY A 175 3.45 21.95 2.47
CA GLY A 175 4.24 22.56 3.55
C GLY A 175 5.57 23.17 3.12
N SER A 176 5.56 24.46 2.77
CA SER A 176 6.72 25.20 2.23
C SER A 176 8.03 25.05 3.03
N ALA A 177 7.97 25.04 4.36
CA ALA A 177 9.14 25.04 5.23
C ALA A 177 10.03 23.79 5.14
N TYR A 178 9.47 22.64 4.77
CA TYR A 178 10.19 21.35 4.75
C TYR A 178 10.16 20.64 3.39
N SER A 179 9.27 21.05 2.48
CA SER A 179 9.06 20.36 1.19
C SER A 179 9.25 21.21 -0.05
N SER A 180 9.55 22.51 0.09
CA SER A 180 9.61 23.44 -1.05
C SER A 180 8.30 23.52 -1.86
N SER A 181 7.16 23.21 -1.22
CA SER A 181 5.83 23.14 -1.82
C SER A 181 4.93 24.36 -1.52
N SER A 182 3.74 24.39 -2.11
CA SER A 182 2.67 25.37 -1.86
C SER A 182 1.29 24.82 -2.28
N GLN A 183 0.22 25.49 -1.86
CA GLN A 183 -1.15 25.20 -2.33
C GLN A 183 -1.28 25.35 -3.87
N SER A 184 -0.59 26.32 -4.48
CA SER A 184 -0.59 26.48 -5.94
C SER A 184 0.07 25.30 -6.65
N LYS A 185 1.21 24.80 -6.13
CA LYS A 185 1.84 23.59 -6.67
C LYS A 185 0.94 22.36 -6.53
N GLN A 186 0.32 22.16 -5.36
CA GLN A 186 -0.66 21.09 -5.16
C GLN A 186 -1.83 21.20 -6.15
N GLY A 187 -2.39 22.39 -6.35
CA GLY A 187 -3.47 22.63 -7.31
C GLY A 187 -3.08 22.25 -8.75
N HIS A 188 -1.88 22.64 -9.18
CA HIS A 188 -1.34 22.24 -10.50
C HIS A 188 -1.11 20.72 -10.59
N PHE A 189 -0.56 20.10 -9.54
CA PHE A 189 -0.38 18.65 -9.50
C PHE A 189 -1.69 17.90 -9.61
N ILE A 190 -2.74 18.32 -8.90
CA ILE A 190 -4.05 17.66 -8.98
C ILE A 190 -4.60 17.75 -10.42
N GLN A 191 -4.44 18.88 -11.11
CA GLN A 191 -4.85 19.04 -12.51
C GLN A 191 -4.04 18.12 -13.45
N ASP A 192 -2.71 18.13 -13.34
CA ASP A 192 -1.80 17.28 -14.14
C ASP A 192 -2.03 15.79 -13.89
N PHE A 193 -2.26 15.40 -12.64
CA PHE A 193 -2.53 14.04 -12.23
C PHE A 193 -3.87 13.53 -12.77
N PHE A 194 -4.95 14.32 -12.71
CA PHE A 194 -6.23 13.91 -13.31
C PHE A 194 -6.13 13.77 -14.83
N GLN A 195 -5.45 14.70 -15.52
CA GLN A 195 -5.17 14.56 -16.97
C GLN A 195 -4.33 13.32 -17.30
N THR A 196 -3.36 13.00 -16.44
CA THR A 196 -2.53 11.79 -16.57
C THR A 196 -3.34 10.52 -16.32
N TRP A 197 -4.25 10.54 -15.35
CA TRP A 197 -5.14 9.40 -15.08
C TRP A 197 -6.11 9.17 -16.23
N ASP A 198 -6.75 10.23 -16.75
CA ASP A 198 -7.61 10.16 -17.94
C ASP A 198 -6.85 9.61 -19.18
N HIS A 199 -5.56 9.94 -19.32
CA HIS A 199 -4.73 9.41 -20.41
C HIS A 199 -4.37 7.93 -20.26
N TYR A 200 -4.32 7.42 -19.02
CA TYR A 200 -3.96 6.05 -18.68
C TYR A 200 -5.12 5.26 -18.05
N ASP A 201 -6.37 5.62 -18.36
CA ASP A 201 -7.61 5.05 -17.79
C ASP A 201 -7.69 3.51 -17.94
N THR A 202 -7.28 2.99 -19.09
CA THR A 202 -7.17 1.55 -19.39
C THR A 202 -6.08 0.82 -18.62
N ARG A 203 -5.17 1.54 -17.95
CA ARG A 203 -4.07 0.99 -17.14
C ARG A 203 -4.26 1.23 -15.65
N ILE A 204 -4.87 2.34 -15.25
CA ILE A 204 -5.04 2.76 -13.84
C ILE A 204 -6.53 2.68 -13.48
N ALA A 205 -6.96 1.52 -12.98
CA ALA A 205 -8.36 1.27 -12.67
C ALA A 205 -8.85 1.92 -11.37
N PHE A 206 -7.93 2.34 -10.50
CA PHE A 206 -8.26 2.89 -9.19
C PHE A 206 -7.24 3.93 -8.72
N VAL A 207 -7.75 5.03 -8.16
CA VAL A 207 -6.98 6.03 -7.43
C VAL A 207 -7.67 6.35 -6.11
N SER A 208 -6.89 6.39 -5.03
CA SER A 208 -7.29 6.86 -3.72
C SER A 208 -6.33 7.95 -3.26
N PHE A 209 -6.85 9.13 -2.93
CA PHE A 209 -6.08 10.19 -2.28
C PHE A 209 -6.03 9.92 -0.78
N LEU A 210 -4.83 9.99 -0.16
CA LEU A 210 -4.64 9.65 1.27
C LEU A 210 -5.60 10.42 2.20
N ARG A 211 -5.96 11.65 1.84
CA ARG A 211 -6.97 12.45 2.55
C ARG A 211 -7.82 13.25 1.57
N LEU A 212 -9.12 13.34 1.86
CA LEU A 212 -10.07 14.21 1.15
C LEU A 212 -10.20 15.60 1.80
N ASN A 213 -9.57 15.81 2.95
CA ASN A 213 -9.54 17.08 3.67
C ASN A 213 -8.21 17.28 4.39
N ASP A 214 -7.82 18.53 4.56
CA ASP A 214 -6.65 18.88 5.37
C ASP A 214 -6.86 18.52 6.85
N LEU A 215 -5.75 18.23 7.53
CA LEU A 215 -5.70 18.21 8.99
C LEU A 215 -5.71 19.64 9.53
N SER A 216 -6.20 19.82 10.76
CA SER A 216 -5.87 21.04 11.51
C SER A 216 -4.36 21.18 11.66
N HIS A 217 -3.86 22.42 11.82
CA HIS A 217 -2.43 22.66 12.00
C HIS A 217 -1.82 21.83 13.14
N SER A 218 -2.52 21.73 14.27
CA SER A 218 -2.12 20.89 15.41
C SER A 218 -2.18 19.39 15.08
N GLY A 219 -3.17 18.93 14.31
CA GLY A 219 -3.25 17.55 13.84
C GLY A 219 -2.09 17.18 12.91
N ALA A 220 -1.70 18.09 12.01
CA ALA A 220 -0.54 17.92 11.13
C ALA A 220 0.78 17.88 11.93
N GLN A 221 0.93 18.73 12.95
CA GLN A 221 2.09 18.70 13.85
C GLN A 221 2.19 17.40 14.65
N ILE A 222 1.07 16.93 15.24
CA ILE A 222 1.02 15.67 15.98
C ILE A 222 1.38 14.50 15.06
N LEU A 223 0.81 14.46 13.85
CA LEU A 223 1.08 13.39 12.89
C LEU A 223 2.56 13.40 12.46
N GLY A 224 3.11 14.56 12.09
CA GLY A 224 4.53 14.69 11.74
C GLY A 224 5.45 14.21 12.88
N ASN A 225 5.20 14.62 14.12
CA ASN A 225 5.95 14.19 15.30
C ASN A 225 5.78 12.69 15.64
N SER A 226 4.80 12.00 15.04
CA SER A 226 4.60 10.55 15.21
C SER A 226 5.29 9.71 14.11
N TYR A 227 5.45 10.26 12.90
CA TYR A 227 6.26 9.65 11.84
C TYR A 227 7.77 9.77 12.11
N TYR A 228 8.19 10.87 12.75
CA TYR A 228 9.58 11.11 13.12
C TYR A 228 9.74 11.01 14.64
N ALA A 229 10.34 9.92 15.13
CA ALA A 229 10.62 9.75 16.55
C ALA A 229 11.46 10.92 17.09
N PRO A 230 11.15 11.47 18.28
CA PRO A 230 11.89 12.60 18.84
C PRO A 230 13.39 12.27 18.97
N GLY A 231 14.23 12.94 18.18
CA GLY A 231 15.69 12.77 18.19
C GLY A 231 16.28 11.98 17.02
N THR A 232 15.47 11.34 16.15
CA THR A 232 15.98 10.83 14.87
C THR A 232 15.96 11.95 13.84
N ALA A 233 17.13 12.38 13.38
CA ALA A 233 17.23 13.18 12.16
C ALA A 233 16.63 12.40 10.98
N PRO A 234 16.02 13.06 9.97
CA PRO A 234 15.58 12.38 8.75
C PRO A 234 16.80 11.62 8.17
N PRO A 235 16.73 10.29 7.98
CA PRO A 235 17.92 9.52 7.63
C PRO A 235 18.52 9.99 6.31
N THR A 236 19.83 10.06 6.20
CA THR A 236 20.55 10.60 5.03
C THR A 236 20.63 9.61 3.84
N LEU A 237 19.70 8.65 3.75
CA LEU A 237 19.78 7.47 2.89
C LEU A 237 18.44 7.12 2.19
N TRP A 238 17.81 8.10 1.53
CA TRP A 238 16.57 7.89 0.74
C TRP A 238 16.74 8.23 -0.74
N ASN A 239 17.77 7.67 -1.39
CA ASN A 239 17.87 7.75 -2.84
C ASN A 239 16.81 6.86 -3.49
N THR A 240 15.76 7.52 -4.02
CA THR A 240 15.04 7.21 -5.26
C THR A 240 14.94 5.73 -5.70
N TRP A 241 13.70 5.22 -5.73
CA TRP A 241 13.28 4.01 -6.46
C TRP A 241 14.14 2.75 -6.28
N LYS A 242 13.67 1.80 -5.45
CA LYS A 242 14.16 0.41 -5.45
C LYS A 242 13.07 -0.59 -5.82
N LEU A 243 12.57 -0.42 -7.04
CA LEU A 243 12.00 -1.53 -7.80
C LEU A 243 13.12 -2.55 -8.05
N TRP A 244 12.93 -3.77 -7.53
CA TRP A 244 13.70 -4.95 -7.95
C TRP A 244 12.77 -5.85 -8.77
N ALA A 245 13.33 -6.45 -9.81
CA ALA A 245 12.67 -7.46 -10.65
C ALA A 245 12.71 -8.84 -10.00
#